data_AF-A0A1W9V466-F1
#
_entry.id   AF-A0A1W9V466-F1
#
_cell.length_a   1.000
_cell.length_b   1.000
_cell.length_c   1.000
_cell.angle_alpha   90.00
_cell.angle_beta   90.00
_cell.angle_gamma   90.00
#
_symmetry.space_group_name_H-M   'P 1'
#
loop_
_entity.id
_entity.type
_entity.pdbx_description
1 polymer ?
#
loop_
_entity_poly.entity_id
_entity_poly.type
_entity_poly.pdbx_seq_one_letter_code
_entity_poly.pdbx_strand_id
1 'polypeptide(L)'
;MAEKETKFDFSTEPETVTSISSLQELLDRVSGRSYDISKPQEDAGIIDKPPFPFLALVGQKEMKLALLLSLVNPNLGGVLLVGPRGTGKTTAVRGLVDLLPNVRRSLCHYGCLEEDIEAAGIDAVCPSCAKKYGHGESLSEFEKVRLVELPLNARLEDVVG
;
A
#
# COMPACT_ATOMS: atom_id res chain seq x y z
N MET A 1 -45.15 40.25 21.13
CA MET A 1 -44.75 38.92 20.63
C MET A 1 -43.80 39.18 19.46
N ALA A 2 -42.50 39.51 19.61
CA ALA A 2 -41.43 38.94 20.46
C ALA A 2 -41.39 37.41 20.31
N GLU A 3 -40.37 36.71 19.82
CA GLU A 3 -38.98 36.91 19.38
C GLU A 3 -38.73 35.76 18.35
N LYS A 4 -37.83 35.77 17.36
CA LYS A 4 -36.38 35.78 17.48
C LYS A 4 -35.79 35.83 16.05
N GLU A 5 -35.29 36.98 15.64
CA GLU A 5 -34.25 37.05 14.60
C GLU A 5 -32.92 36.88 15.32
N THR A 6 -32.14 35.86 14.95
CA THR A 6 -30.77 35.72 15.48
C THR A 6 -29.81 35.99 14.34
N LYS A 7 -29.46 37.27 14.20
CA LYS A 7 -28.22 37.70 13.54
C LYS A 7 -27.05 37.04 14.28
N PHE A 8 -26.15 36.43 13.51
CA PHE A 8 -24.83 36.05 13.98
C PHE A 8 -23.82 36.55 12.96
N ASP A 9 -23.46 37.82 13.09
CA ASP A 9 -22.20 38.36 12.59
C ASP A 9 -21.38 38.73 13.82
N PHE A 10 -20.29 38.01 14.05
CA PHE A 10 -19.16 38.50 14.81
C PHE A 10 -17.89 37.98 14.15
N SER A 11 -17.24 38.89 13.42
CA SER A 11 -15.87 38.80 12.95
C SER A 11 -14.90 38.50 14.10
N THR A 12 -14.17 37.40 14.01
CA THR A 12 -12.86 37.22 14.63
C THR A 12 -12.02 36.29 13.77
N GLU A 13 -11.07 36.87 13.04
CA GLU A 13 -9.88 36.15 12.58
C GLU A 13 -9.20 35.49 13.80
N PRO A 14 -8.73 34.24 13.70
CA PRO A 14 -7.59 33.81 14.49
C PRO A 14 -6.38 33.84 13.57
N GLU A 15 -5.60 34.91 13.69
CA GLU A 15 -4.16 34.85 13.48
C GLU A 15 -3.61 33.62 14.22
N THR A 16 -3.04 32.66 13.50
CA THR A 16 -2.00 31.81 14.08
C THR A 16 -0.89 31.63 13.06
N VAL A 17 -0.01 32.63 13.01
CA VAL A 17 1.38 32.42 12.61
C VAL A 17 1.96 31.42 13.61
N THR A 18 1.89 30.12 13.30
CA THR A 18 2.52 29.10 14.16
C THR A 18 4.00 29.12 13.87
N SER A 19 4.73 29.98 14.58
CA SER A 19 6.18 29.98 14.64
C SER A 19 6.63 28.61 15.14
N ILE A 20 7.23 27.83 14.26
CA ILE A 20 7.94 26.62 14.66
C ILE A 20 9.17 27.07 15.44
N SER A 21 9.23 26.69 16.71
CA SER A 21 10.26 27.18 17.63
C SER A 21 11.57 26.39 17.52
N SER A 22 11.53 25.20 16.92
CA SER A 22 12.72 24.38 16.67
C SER A 22 12.55 23.44 15.48
N LEU A 23 13.66 23.10 14.82
CA LEU A 23 13.69 22.06 13.78
C LEU A 23 13.19 20.70 14.30
N GLN A 24 13.30 20.45 15.61
CA GLN A 24 12.86 19.23 16.25
C GLN A 24 11.32 19.15 16.30
N GLU A 25 10.65 20.26 16.58
CA GLU A 25 9.18 20.37 16.55
C GLU A 25 8.62 20.15 15.13
N LEU A 26 9.32 20.65 14.12
CA LEU A 26 8.99 20.40 12.71
C LEU A 26 9.18 18.92 12.35
N LEU A 27 10.27 18.30 12.80
CA LEU A 27 10.56 16.89 12.58
C LEU A 27 9.51 16.00 13.26
N ASP A 28 9.11 16.28 14.50
CA ASP A 28 8.08 15.48 15.21
C ASP A 28 6.71 15.59 14.54
N ARG A 29 6.37 16.77 14.01
CA ARG A 29 5.09 17.00 13.33
C ARG A 29 5.02 16.35 11.95
N VAL A 30 6.12 16.36 11.19
CA VAL A 30 6.19 15.76 9.85
C VAL A 30 6.46 14.25 9.91
N SER A 31 7.15 13.77 10.94
CA SER A 31 7.47 12.34 11.09
C SER A 31 6.33 11.50 11.69
N GLY A 32 5.22 12.10 12.11
CA GLY A 32 4.04 11.37 12.59
C GLY A 32 4.34 10.49 13.81
N ARG A 33 5.22 10.96 14.71
CA ARG A 33 5.82 10.20 15.80
C ARG A 33 4.87 9.91 16.98
N SER A 34 3.59 9.70 16.68
CA SER A 34 2.71 8.85 17.48
C SER A 34 2.84 7.39 17.00
N TYR A 35 4.07 6.94 16.74
CA TYR A 35 4.36 5.51 16.63
C TYR A 35 4.49 5.01 18.06
N ASP A 36 3.48 4.26 18.50
CA ASP A 36 3.37 3.71 19.84
C ASP A 36 4.55 2.77 20.11
N ILE A 37 5.56 3.25 20.85
CA ILE A 37 6.75 2.48 21.27
C ILE A 37 6.36 1.41 22.32
N SER A 38 5.10 1.37 22.75
CA SER A 38 4.61 0.52 23.84
C SER A 38 4.33 -0.95 23.47
N LYS A 39 4.38 -1.35 22.19
CA LYS A 39 4.22 -2.78 21.88
C LYS A 39 5.51 -3.50 22.25
N PRO A 40 5.49 -4.52 23.15
CA PRO A 40 6.61 -5.41 23.34
C PRO A 40 6.92 -5.99 21.97
N GLN A 41 8.09 -5.65 21.44
CA GLN A 41 8.61 -6.20 20.22
C GLN A 41 8.93 -7.66 20.53
N GLU A 42 7.97 -8.55 20.26
CA GLU A 42 8.24 -9.99 20.22
C GLU A 42 9.47 -10.19 19.33
N ASP A 43 10.45 -10.95 19.80
CA ASP A 43 11.71 -11.22 19.11
C ASP A 43 11.44 -11.75 17.69
N ALA A 44 11.29 -10.84 16.75
CA ALA A 44 11.23 -11.13 15.33
C ALA A 44 12.64 -11.55 14.94
N GLY A 45 12.89 -12.87 14.96
CA GLY A 45 14.13 -13.47 14.47
C GLY A 45 14.49 -12.95 13.07
N ILE A 46 15.77 -13.10 12.70
CA ILE A 46 16.38 -12.69 11.42
C ILE A 46 15.72 -11.44 10.82
N ILE A 47 16.23 -10.27 11.22
CA ILE A 47 15.77 -8.95 10.77
C ILE A 47 15.73 -8.90 9.24
N ASP A 48 14.55 -9.08 8.66
CA ASP A 48 14.21 -8.50 7.37
C ASP A 48 14.13 -6.99 7.59
N LYS A 49 15.25 -6.31 7.34
CA LYS A 49 15.32 -4.85 7.50
C LYS A 49 14.24 -4.24 6.58
N PRO A 50 13.30 -3.44 7.12
CA PRO A 50 12.24 -2.86 6.31
C PRO A 50 12.83 -2.05 5.15
N PRO A 51 12.25 -2.15 3.95
CA PRO A 51 12.76 -1.46 2.77
C PRO A 51 12.80 0.05 3.02
N PHE A 52 13.70 0.74 2.32
CA PHE A 52 13.78 2.19 2.43
C PHE A 52 12.50 2.82 1.85
N PRO A 53 11.84 3.76 2.56
CA PRO A 53 10.54 4.27 2.16
C PRO A 53 10.62 5.04 0.83
N PHE A 54 9.73 4.72 -0.11
CA PHE A 54 9.72 5.32 -1.46
C PHE A 54 9.65 6.85 -1.44
N LEU A 55 8.85 7.42 -0.53
CA LEU A 55 8.68 8.86 -0.41
C LEU A 55 9.94 9.59 0.09
N ALA A 56 10.85 8.89 0.78
CA ALA A 56 12.11 9.46 1.24
C ALA A 56 13.18 9.51 0.14
N LEU A 57 12.92 8.98 -1.06
CA LEU A 57 13.85 9.04 -2.18
C LEU A 57 13.93 10.47 -2.73
N VAL A 58 15.09 11.09 -2.54
CA VAL A 58 15.38 12.45 -3.01
C VAL A 58 15.67 12.45 -4.51
N GLY A 59 15.12 13.42 -5.24
CA GLY A 59 15.34 13.57 -6.68
C GLY A 59 14.58 12.55 -7.54
N GLN A 60 15.15 12.18 -8.68
CA GLN A 60 14.67 11.12 -9.60
C GLN A 60 13.18 11.21 -9.95
N LYS A 61 12.71 12.41 -10.32
CA LYS A 61 11.29 12.71 -10.57
C LYS A 61 10.70 11.82 -11.67
N GLU A 62 11.43 11.63 -12.77
CA GLU A 62 10.99 10.80 -13.90
C GLU A 62 10.80 9.33 -13.50
N MET A 63 11.77 8.75 -12.77
CA MET A 63 11.67 7.38 -12.27
C MET A 63 10.48 7.21 -11.33
N LYS A 64 10.29 8.12 -10.37
CA LYS A 64 9.18 8.06 -9.42
C LYS A 64 7.83 8.19 -10.13
N LEU A 65 7.73 9.11 -11.09
CA LEU A 65 6.51 9.29 -11.88
C LEU A 65 6.18 8.04 -12.70
N ALA A 66 7.16 7.46 -13.38
CA ALA A 66 6.96 6.25 -14.17
C ALA A 66 6.46 5.08 -13.30
N LEU A 67 7.08 4.87 -12.14
CA LEU A 67 6.66 3.84 -11.18
C LEU A 67 5.24 4.08 -10.67
N LEU A 68 4.90 5.31 -10.28
CA LEU A 68 3.54 5.63 -9.82
C LEU A 68 2.50 5.45 -10.93
N LEU A 69 2.80 5.87 -12.16
CA LEU A 69 1.92 5.68 -13.31
C LEU A 69 1.68 4.19 -13.58
N SER A 70 2.70 3.34 -13.41
CA SER A 70 2.55 1.89 -13.57
C SER A 70 1.61 1.25 -12.54
N LEU A 71 1.48 1.86 -11.36
CA LEU A 71 0.52 1.42 -10.35
C LEU A 71 -0.90 1.89 -10.65
N VAL A 72 -1.05 3.08 -11.23
CA VAL A 72 -2.36 3.66 -11.55
C VAL A 72 -2.97 3.00 -12.78
N ASN A 73 -2.16 2.71 -13.81
CA ASN A 73 -2.64 2.13 -15.05
C ASN A 73 -1.80 0.90 -15.44
N PRO A 74 -2.30 -0.33 -15.16
CA PRO A 74 -1.58 -1.55 -15.49
C PRO A 74 -1.45 -1.78 -17.01
N ASN A 75 -2.24 -1.11 -17.85
CA ASN A 75 -2.17 -1.25 -19.31
C ASN A 75 -0.91 -0.61 -19.92
N LEU A 76 -0.09 0.10 -19.13
CA LEU A 76 1.15 0.71 -19.61
C LEU A 76 2.24 -0.32 -19.96
N GLY A 77 2.07 -1.60 -19.63
CA GLY A 77 2.96 -2.68 -20.08
C GLY A 77 4.30 -2.81 -19.34
N GLY A 78 4.53 -2.01 -18.29
CA GLY A 78 5.71 -2.07 -17.42
C GLY A 78 6.67 -0.90 -17.60
N VAL A 79 7.66 -0.80 -16.70
CA VAL A 79 8.63 0.30 -16.66
C VAL A 79 10.05 -0.25 -16.71
N LEU A 80 10.83 0.18 -17.70
CA LEU A 80 12.25 -0.17 -17.81
C LEU A 80 13.11 0.89 -17.12
N LEU A 81 13.77 0.51 -16.02
CA LEU A 81 14.66 1.40 -15.27
C LEU A 81 16.12 1.24 -15.71
N VAL A 82 16.64 2.19 -16.48
CA VAL A 82 18.03 2.20 -16.97
C VAL A 82 18.85 3.27 -16.23
N GLY A 83 20.10 2.97 -15.89
CA GLY A 83 21.06 3.97 -15.45
C GLY A 83 22.29 3.38 -14.75
N PRO A 84 23.22 4.23 -14.28
CA PRO A 84 24.44 3.79 -13.58
C PRO A 84 24.16 2.96 -12.33
N ARG A 85 25.17 2.22 -11.87
CA ARG A 85 25.11 1.54 -10.56
C ARG A 85 25.07 2.60 -9.45
N GLY A 86 24.39 2.28 -8.35
CA GLY A 86 24.29 3.18 -7.19
C GLY A 86 23.19 4.24 -7.24
N THR A 87 22.35 4.30 -8.28
CA THR A 87 21.24 5.26 -8.34
C THR A 87 19.99 4.84 -7.53
N GLY A 88 20.03 3.70 -6.85
CA GLY A 88 18.90 3.23 -6.02
C GLY A 88 17.70 2.68 -6.79
N LYS A 89 17.85 2.23 -8.05
CA LYS A 89 16.76 1.63 -8.86
C LYS A 89 16.02 0.52 -8.12
N THR A 90 16.74 -0.50 -7.63
CA THR A 90 16.17 -1.62 -6.89
C THR A 90 15.59 -1.18 -5.54
N THR A 91 16.22 -0.20 -4.89
CA THR A 91 15.73 0.39 -3.64
C THR A 91 14.38 1.07 -3.85
N ALA A 92 14.20 1.77 -4.98
CA ALA A 92 12.95 2.43 -5.33
C ALA A 92 11.81 1.43 -5.55
N VAL A 93 12.08 0.34 -6.27
CA VAL A 93 11.07 -0.71 -6.49
C VAL A 93 10.70 -1.41 -5.18
N ARG A 94 11.68 -1.73 -4.32
CA ARG A 94 11.43 -2.37 -3.01
C ARG A 94 10.63 -1.48 -2.06
N GLY A 95 10.91 -0.19 -2.03
CA GLY A 95 10.16 0.77 -1.20
C GLY A 95 8.74 1.06 -1.70
N LEU A 96 8.41 0.66 -2.95
CA LEU A 96 7.10 0.89 -3.54
C LEU A 96 6.01 -0.01 -2.92
N VAL A 97 6.39 -1.18 -2.40
CA VAL A 97 5.49 -2.18 -1.81
C VAL A 97 4.67 -1.59 -0.66
N ASP A 98 5.29 -0.74 0.15
CA ASP A 98 4.63 -0.11 1.30
C ASP A 98 3.53 0.89 0.92
N LEU A 99 3.51 1.35 -0.34
CA LEU A 99 2.47 2.24 -0.85
C LEU A 99 1.28 1.51 -1.45
N LEU A 100 1.40 0.20 -1.67
CA LEU A 100 0.32 -0.59 -2.27
C LEU A 100 -0.73 -0.96 -1.23
N PRO A 101 -2.02 -0.95 -1.62
CA PRO A 101 -3.08 -1.42 -0.72
C PRO A 101 -2.93 -2.92 -0.47
N ASN A 102 -3.52 -3.39 0.63
CA ASN A 102 -3.67 -4.83 0.84
C ASN A 102 -4.56 -5.42 -0.26
N VAL A 103 -4.16 -6.58 -0.77
CA VAL A 103 -4.88 -7.30 -1.83
C VAL A 103 -5.53 -8.54 -1.24
N ARG A 104 -6.70 -8.92 -1.79
CA ARG A 104 -7.30 -10.21 -1.46
C ARG A 104 -6.50 -11.32 -2.09
N ARG A 105 -6.09 -12.28 -1.27
CA ARG A 105 -5.38 -13.47 -1.72
C ARG A 105 -6.18 -14.70 -1.35
N SER A 106 -6.34 -15.61 -2.29
CA SER A 106 -6.95 -16.91 -2.05
C SER A 106 -6.05 -17.81 -1.21
N LEU A 107 -6.65 -18.51 -0.25
CA LEU A 107 -6.02 -19.54 0.58
C LEU A 107 -5.94 -20.90 -0.14
N CYS A 108 -6.61 -21.02 -1.29
CA CYS A 108 -6.66 -22.24 -2.08
C CYS A 108 -5.48 -22.30 -3.06
N HIS A 109 -4.89 -23.50 -3.22
CA HIS A 109 -3.84 -23.74 -4.20
C HIS A 109 -4.27 -23.42 -5.64
N TYR A 110 -5.55 -23.61 -5.96
CA TYR A 110 -6.11 -23.36 -7.29
C TYR A 110 -6.55 -21.91 -7.51
N GLY A 111 -6.30 -21.01 -6.56
CA GLY A 111 -6.62 -19.59 -6.73
C GLY A 111 -8.07 -19.20 -6.45
N CYS A 112 -8.95 -20.13 -6.07
CA CYS A 112 -10.39 -19.88 -5.88
C CYS A 112 -10.69 -18.72 -4.90
N LEU A 113 -11.54 -17.79 -5.32
CA LEU A 113 -12.03 -16.66 -4.52
C LEU A 113 -13.55 -16.79 -4.26
N GLU A 114 -14.05 -16.01 -3.30
CA GLU A 114 -15.50 -15.90 -3.07
C GLU A 114 -16.23 -15.29 -4.28
N GLU A 115 -15.57 -14.35 -4.98
CA GLU A 115 -16.09 -13.66 -6.17
C GLU A 115 -16.38 -14.64 -7.33
N ASP A 116 -15.62 -15.72 -7.45
CA ASP A 116 -15.85 -16.77 -8.46
C ASP A 116 -17.17 -17.51 -8.21
N ILE A 117 -17.50 -17.73 -6.93
CA ILE A 117 -18.75 -18.37 -6.51
C ILE A 117 -19.93 -17.44 -6.74
N GLU A 118 -19.77 -16.15 -6.43
CA GLU A 118 -20.80 -15.13 -6.66
C GLU A 118 -21.12 -14.96 -8.16
N ALA A 119 -20.10 -15.06 -9.02
CA ALA A 119 -20.25 -14.87 -10.45
C ALA A 119 -20.80 -16.10 -11.20
N ALA A 120 -20.32 -17.30 -10.87
CA ALA A 120 -20.58 -18.52 -11.64
C ALA A 120 -21.13 -19.71 -10.82
N GLY A 121 -21.41 -19.51 -9.53
CA GLY A 121 -21.99 -20.50 -8.64
C GLY A 121 -20.96 -21.44 -7.98
N ILE A 122 -21.45 -22.39 -7.19
CA ILE A 122 -20.64 -23.27 -6.34
C ILE A 122 -19.71 -24.18 -7.16
N ASP A 123 -20.08 -24.48 -8.40
CA ASP A 123 -19.31 -25.35 -9.30
C ASP A 123 -18.08 -24.65 -9.93
N ALA A 124 -17.96 -23.33 -9.78
CA ALA A 124 -16.82 -22.56 -10.30
C ALA A 124 -15.54 -22.72 -9.47
N VAL A 125 -15.66 -23.23 -8.24
CA VAL A 125 -14.54 -23.43 -7.32
C VAL A 125 -14.28 -24.91 -7.07
N CYS A 126 -13.09 -25.23 -6.56
CA CYS A 126 -12.77 -26.62 -6.23
C CYS A 126 -13.70 -27.19 -5.12
N PRO A 127 -13.92 -28.51 -5.06
CA PRO A 127 -14.88 -29.12 -4.13
C PRO A 127 -14.59 -28.85 -2.64
N SER A 128 -13.32 -28.61 -2.29
CA SER A 128 -12.93 -28.24 -0.93
C SER A 128 -13.37 -26.81 -0.60
N CYS A 129 -13.21 -25.87 -1.52
CA CYS A 129 -13.64 -24.48 -1.34
C CYS A 129 -15.17 -24.37 -1.34
N ALA A 130 -15.87 -25.13 -2.18
CA ALA A 130 -17.33 -25.22 -2.16
C ALA A 130 -17.87 -25.63 -0.78
N LYS A 131 -17.25 -26.63 -0.13
CA LYS A 131 -17.60 -27.05 1.23
C LYS A 131 -17.30 -25.97 2.26
N LYS A 132 -16.10 -25.38 2.21
CA LYS A 132 -15.69 -24.31 3.13
C LYS A 132 -16.63 -23.11 3.07
N TYR A 133 -16.99 -22.68 1.86
CA TYR A 133 -17.97 -21.61 1.66
C TYR A 133 -19.35 -21.98 2.21
N GLY A 134 -19.80 -23.23 1.99
CA GLY A 134 -21.04 -23.75 2.58
C GLY A 134 -21.04 -23.81 4.12
N HIS A 135 -19.85 -23.87 4.74
CA HIS A 135 -19.67 -23.78 6.18
C HIS A 135 -19.46 -22.34 6.70
N GLY A 136 -19.44 -21.34 5.81
CA GLY A 136 -19.21 -19.93 6.17
C GLY A 136 -17.74 -19.60 6.48
N GLU A 137 -16.79 -20.43 6.03
CA GLU A 137 -15.37 -20.15 6.14
C GLU A 137 -14.90 -19.24 4.99
N SER A 138 -14.03 -18.27 5.29
CA SER A 138 -13.42 -17.40 4.28
C SER A 138 -12.44 -18.17 3.40
N LEU A 139 -12.54 -17.96 2.09
CA LEU A 139 -11.62 -18.51 1.08
C LEU A 139 -10.45 -17.57 0.79
N SER A 140 -10.59 -16.29 1.15
CA SER A 140 -9.58 -15.27 0.94
C SER A 140 -9.17 -14.54 2.23
N GLU A 141 -7.95 -13.99 2.22
CA GLU A 141 -7.45 -13.10 3.27
C GLU A 141 -6.82 -11.85 2.65
N PHE A 142 -6.79 -10.74 3.39
CA PHE A 142 -6.11 -9.52 2.97
C PHE A 142 -4.63 -9.60 3.34
N GLU A 143 -3.76 -9.67 2.33
CA GLU A 143 -2.31 -9.67 2.50
C GLU A 143 -1.70 -8.42 1.85
N LYS A 144 -0.55 -7.96 2.35
CA LYS A 144 0.25 -6.94 1.65
C LYS A 144 0.74 -7.49 0.32
N VAL A 145 0.87 -6.60 -0.68
CA VAL A 145 1.51 -6.98 -1.94
C VAL A 145 2.93 -7.47 -1.67
N ARG A 146 3.37 -8.49 -2.40
CA ARG A 146 4.71 -9.06 -2.29
C ARG A 146 5.51 -8.74 -3.54
N LEU A 147 6.76 -8.33 -3.34
CA LEU A 147 7.70 -8.16 -4.43
C LEU A 147 8.32 -9.52 -4.76
N VAL A 148 8.25 -9.91 -6.02
CA VAL A 148 8.87 -11.13 -6.53
C VAL A 148 9.95 -10.76 -7.54
N GLU A 149 11.16 -11.27 -7.33
CA GLU A 149 12.25 -11.12 -8.28
C GLU A 149 12.21 -12.29 -9.27
N LEU A 150 12.09 -11.96 -10.56
CA LEU A 150 12.03 -12.95 -11.62
C LEU A 150 13.43 -13.28 -12.15
N PRO A 151 13.65 -14.53 -12.62
CA PRO A 151 14.88 -14.89 -13.31
C PRO A 151 15.02 -14.11 -14.63
N LEU A 152 16.25 -13.97 -15.11
CA LEU A 152 16.59 -13.19 -16.31
C LEU A 152 15.85 -13.64 -17.58
N ASN A 153 15.38 -14.89 -17.63
CA ASN A 153 14.71 -15.47 -18.78
C ASN A 153 13.18 -15.44 -18.69
N ALA A 154 12.60 -14.87 -17.63
CA ALA A 154 11.15 -14.82 -17.44
C ALA A 154 10.49 -13.91 -18.49
N ARG A 155 9.41 -14.40 -19.09
CA ARG A 155 8.55 -13.66 -20.02
C ARG A 155 7.25 -13.29 -19.33
N LEU A 156 6.52 -12.32 -19.90
CA LEU A 156 5.22 -11.88 -19.37
C LEU A 156 4.23 -13.05 -19.27
N GLU A 157 4.23 -13.92 -20.29
CA GLU A 157 3.41 -15.14 -20.38
C GLU A 157 3.71 -16.15 -19.25
N ASP A 158 4.93 -16.14 -18.70
CA ASP A 158 5.32 -17.04 -17.60
C ASP A 158 4.80 -16.55 -16.23
N VAL A 159 4.29 -15.31 -16.17
CA VAL A 159 3.97 -14.59 -14.92
C VAL A 159 2.49 -14.22 -14.85
N VAL A 160 1.87 -13.92 -15.99
CA VAL A 160 0.45 -13.56 -16.10
C VAL A 160 -0.30 -14.79 -16.59
N GLY A 161 -0.90 -15.54 -15.65
CA GLY A 161 -1.66 -16.76 -15.89
C GLY A 161 -2.84 -16.87 -14.94
#